data_AF-A0A946AIN9-F1
#
_entry.id   AF-A0A946AIN9-F1
#
_cell.length_a   1.000
_cell.length_b   1.000
_cell.length_c   1.000
_cell.angle_alpha   90.00
_cell.angle_beta   90.00
_cell.angle_gamma   90.00
#
_symmetry.space_group_name_H-M   'P 1'
#
loop_
_entity.id
_entity.type
_entity.pdbx_description
1 polymer ?
#
loop_
_entity_poly.entity_id
_entity_poly.type
_entity_poly.pdbx_seq_one_letter_code
_entity_poly.pdbx_strand_id
1 'polypeptide(L)'
;MHSRSNGHLNMLDVCVIWGDNTTNPRLDKIDFWNGIFTCNVKTRDSLAWEAFDMDQLSNNHLLSDDASIRKQVKALSIGDQIKITGMLASYGNDGGVQRGTSTTREDTGDGACETIFVDHFQIVKAATSYWRMSMVGFLLFFGINLIVYFKRPYRPY
;
A
#
# COMPACT_ATOMS: atom_id res chain seq x y z
N MET A 1 -6.49 11.19 10.48
CA MET A 1 -5.77 11.75 11.65
C MET A 1 -4.44 12.42 11.30
N HIS A 2 -3.85 12.19 10.12
CA HIS A 2 -2.65 12.91 9.62
C HIS A 2 -2.79 14.44 9.47
N SER A 3 -4.01 14.98 9.53
CA SER A 3 -4.27 16.42 9.48
C SER A 3 -4.10 17.13 10.83
N ARG A 4 -3.92 16.39 11.94
CA ARG A 4 -3.91 16.95 13.30
C ARG A 4 -2.54 16.94 14.00
N SER A 5 -1.51 16.34 13.41
CA SER A 5 -0.14 16.60 13.81
C SER A 5 0.52 17.47 12.74
N ASN A 6 1.30 18.48 13.12
CA ASN A 6 2.16 19.27 12.23
C ASN A 6 3.30 18.42 11.62
N GLY A 7 3.05 17.13 11.34
CA GLY A 7 4.01 16.17 10.83
C GLY A 7 4.03 16.18 9.31
N HIS A 8 4.79 17.10 8.73
CA HIS A 8 5.02 17.16 7.28
C HIS A 8 5.85 15.99 6.74
N LEU A 9 6.45 15.20 7.63
CA LEU A 9 7.32 14.05 7.34
C LEU A 9 6.59 12.72 7.26
N ASN A 10 5.50 12.55 8.02
CA ASN A 10 4.81 11.26 8.12
C ASN A 10 4.05 10.94 6.83
N MET A 11 4.30 9.77 6.27
CA MET A 11 3.57 9.24 5.13
C MET A 11 2.58 8.14 5.56
N LEU A 12 2.19 7.32 4.58
CA LEU A 12 1.35 6.13 4.75
C LEU A 12 2.18 4.99 5.35
N ASP A 13 1.50 4.14 6.12
CA ASP A 13 2.01 2.82 6.49
C ASP A 13 1.84 1.89 5.29
N VAL A 14 2.86 1.10 4.97
CA VAL A 14 2.88 0.19 3.83
C VAL A 14 3.13 -1.24 4.31
N CYS A 15 2.12 -2.09 4.12
CA CYS A 15 2.23 -3.54 4.22
C CYS A 15 3.12 -4.07 3.09
N VAL A 16 4.20 -4.76 3.44
CA VAL A 16 5.10 -5.39 2.47
C VAL A 16 5.23 -6.87 2.79
N ILE A 17 5.09 -7.70 1.75
CA ILE A 17 5.44 -9.13 1.79
C ILE A 17 6.67 -9.37 0.94
N TRP A 18 7.45 -10.39 1.27
CA TRP A 18 8.62 -10.81 0.49
C TRP A 18 8.78 -12.33 0.50
N GLY A 19 9.89 -12.84 -0.05
CA GLY A 19 10.19 -14.27 -0.05
C GLY A 19 9.14 -15.12 -0.76
N ASP A 20 8.85 -16.28 -0.19
CA ASP A 20 7.93 -17.28 -0.70
C ASP A 20 6.50 -16.74 -0.83
N ASN A 21 6.09 -15.80 0.05
CA ASN A 21 4.78 -15.14 -0.03
C ASN A 21 4.56 -14.46 -1.39
N THR A 22 5.62 -13.96 -2.04
CA THR A 22 5.51 -13.28 -3.35
C THR A 22 5.19 -14.23 -4.51
N THR A 23 5.45 -15.53 -4.32
CA THR A 23 5.20 -16.59 -5.30
C THR A 23 4.03 -17.48 -4.92
N ASN A 24 3.37 -17.22 -3.79
CA ASN A 24 2.23 -18.00 -3.32
C ASN A 24 1.08 -17.93 -4.36
N PRO A 25 0.70 -19.05 -5.00
CA PRO A 25 -0.33 -19.07 -6.04
C PRO A 25 -1.73 -18.77 -5.50
N ARG A 26 -1.91 -18.72 -4.18
CA ARG A 26 -3.17 -18.43 -3.46
C ARG A 26 -3.17 -17.05 -2.80
N LEU A 27 -2.19 -16.19 -3.11
CA LEU A 27 -2.14 -14.84 -2.55
C LEU A 27 -3.41 -14.02 -2.88
N ASP A 28 -4.11 -14.37 -3.97
CA ASP A 28 -5.40 -13.78 -4.35
C ASP A 28 -6.56 -14.15 -3.40
N LYS A 29 -6.37 -15.12 -2.49
CA LYS A 29 -7.33 -15.53 -1.45
C LYS A 29 -7.07 -14.85 -0.12
N ILE A 30 -6.08 -13.98 -0.05
CA ILE A 30 -5.65 -13.33 1.18
C ILE A 30 -6.00 -11.84 1.09
N ASP A 31 -6.75 -11.37 2.07
CA ASP A 31 -7.10 -9.97 2.23
C ASP A 31 -6.02 -9.27 3.07
N PHE A 32 -5.56 -8.12 2.60
CA PHE A 32 -4.58 -7.27 3.27
C PHE A 32 -5.19 -5.90 3.57
N TRP A 33 -4.97 -5.40 4.79
CA TRP A 33 -5.29 -4.02 5.13
C TRP A 33 -4.37 -3.52 6.23
N ASN A 34 -4.14 -2.21 6.27
CA ASN A 34 -3.36 -1.59 7.33
C ASN A 34 -4.24 -0.72 8.23
N GLY A 35 -3.91 -0.72 9.51
CA GLY A 35 -4.39 0.26 10.47
C GLY A 35 -3.35 1.34 10.72
N ILE A 36 -3.49 2.06 11.82
CA ILE A 36 -2.40 2.84 12.38
C ILE A 36 -1.46 1.82 13.02
N PHE A 37 -0.24 1.67 12.50
CA PHE A 37 0.81 0.77 13.04
C PHE A 37 0.56 -0.73 12.91
N THR A 38 -0.37 -1.15 12.06
CA THR A 38 -0.65 -2.57 11.87
C THR A 38 -0.70 -2.91 10.40
N CYS A 39 -0.07 -4.02 10.04
CA CYS A 39 -0.38 -4.72 8.81
C CYS A 39 -1.19 -5.97 9.17
N ASN A 40 -2.39 -6.06 8.63
CA ASN A 40 -3.32 -7.13 8.96
C ASN A 40 -3.57 -7.99 7.73
N VAL A 41 -3.69 -9.29 7.99
CA VAL A 41 -3.89 -10.31 6.98
C VAL A 41 -5.06 -11.19 7.40
N LYS A 42 -5.91 -11.57 6.46
CA LYS A 42 -7.02 -12.49 6.73
C LYS A 42 -7.31 -13.34 5.51
N THR A 43 -7.70 -14.59 5.76
CA THR A 43 -8.29 -15.45 4.75
C THR A 43 -9.33 -16.36 5.37
N ARG A 44 -10.20 -16.92 4.53
CA ARG A 44 -11.10 -18.03 4.87
C ARG A 44 -10.65 -19.36 4.25
N ASP A 45 -9.60 -19.35 3.43
CA ASP A 45 -9.04 -20.52 2.77
C ASP A 45 -7.87 -21.06 3.62
N SER A 46 -8.04 -22.27 4.17
CA SER A 46 -7.03 -22.88 5.03
C SER A 46 -5.74 -23.21 4.30
N LEU A 47 -5.80 -23.55 3.01
CA LEU A 47 -4.60 -23.82 2.20
C LEU A 47 -3.87 -22.53 1.85
N ALA A 48 -4.60 -21.43 1.67
CA ALA A 48 -3.98 -20.12 1.50
C ALA A 48 -3.25 -19.69 2.79
N TRP A 49 -3.85 -19.96 3.96
CA TRP A 49 -3.24 -19.68 5.26
C TRP A 49 -1.99 -20.54 5.51
N GLU A 50 -2.06 -21.84 5.24
CA GLU A 50 -0.92 -22.75 5.40
C GLU A 50 0.26 -22.38 4.49
N ALA A 51 -0.02 -21.85 3.31
CA ALA A 51 0.99 -21.40 2.36
C ALA A 51 1.51 -19.96 2.62
N PHE A 52 0.99 -19.27 3.63
CA PHE A 52 1.38 -17.89 3.96
C PHE A 52 2.29 -17.85 5.18
N ASP A 53 3.46 -17.26 5.01
CA ASP A 53 4.45 -17.11 6.07
C ASP A 53 4.30 -15.72 6.73
N MET A 54 3.93 -15.71 8.02
CA MET A 54 3.78 -14.46 8.78
C MET A 54 5.12 -13.75 9.04
N ASP A 55 6.25 -14.46 8.99
CA ASP A 55 7.58 -13.87 9.19
C ASP A 55 8.11 -13.21 7.89
N GLN A 56 7.36 -13.36 6.78
CA GLN A 56 7.64 -12.73 5.49
C GLN A 56 6.64 -11.61 5.17
N LEU A 57 6.23 -10.89 6.22
CA LEU A 57 5.32 -9.75 6.19
C LEU A 57 5.85 -8.68 7.15
N SER A 58 5.79 -7.40 6.77
CA SER A 58 5.99 -6.31 7.73
C SER A 58 5.14 -5.07 7.44
N ASN A 59 4.94 -4.28 8.50
CA ASN A 59 4.32 -2.96 8.42
C ASN A 59 5.39 -1.87 8.43
N ASN A 60 5.59 -1.21 7.31
CA ASN A 60 6.64 -0.19 7.17
C ASN A 60 6.03 1.20 7.31
N HIS A 61 6.42 1.94 8.34
CA HIS A 61 6.05 3.35 8.51
C HIS A 61 7.04 4.23 7.77
N LEU A 62 6.62 4.83 6.65
CA LEU A 62 7.52 5.61 5.82
C LEU A 62 7.50 7.10 6.21
N LEU A 63 8.70 7.69 6.29
CA LEU A 63 8.94 9.11 6.54
C LEU A 63 9.76 9.70 5.40
N SER A 64 9.45 10.90 4.94
CA SER A 64 10.31 11.62 3.98
C SER A 64 9.96 13.10 3.97
N ASP A 65 10.97 13.95 3.88
CA ASP A 65 10.86 15.39 3.65
C ASP A 65 10.67 15.76 2.18
N ASP A 66 10.97 14.85 1.25
CA ASP A 66 10.76 15.04 -0.19
C ASP A 66 9.27 14.86 -0.61
N ALA A 67 8.69 15.93 -1.16
CA ALA A 67 7.32 15.92 -1.65
C ALA A 67 7.07 14.97 -2.83
N SER A 68 8.09 14.71 -3.66
CA SER A 68 8.03 13.80 -4.78
C SER A 68 7.92 12.34 -4.32
N ILE A 69 8.68 11.95 -3.28
CA ILE A 69 8.58 10.63 -2.65
C ILE A 69 7.19 10.44 -2.04
N ARG A 70 6.69 11.44 -1.29
CA ARG A 70 5.33 11.40 -0.72
C ARG A 70 4.26 11.21 -1.80
N LYS A 71 4.41 11.83 -2.96
CA LYS A 71 3.47 11.67 -4.08
C LYS A 71 3.53 10.26 -4.68
N GLN A 72 4.71 9.67 -4.82
CA GLN A 72 4.88 8.31 -5.33
C GLN A 72 4.30 7.27 -4.37
N VAL A 73 4.57 7.39 -3.07
CA VAL A 73 3.99 6.51 -2.03
C VAL A 73 2.46 6.60 -2.02
N LYS A 74 1.89 7.79 -2.23
CA LYS A 74 0.42 7.97 -2.34
C LYS A 74 -0.19 7.31 -3.59
N ALA A 75 0.60 7.00 -4.61
CA ALA A 75 0.13 6.34 -5.82
C ALA A 75 0.11 4.81 -5.70
N LEU A 76 0.57 4.26 -4.56
CA LEU A 76 0.61 2.82 -4.34
C LEU A 76 -0.77 2.17 -4.41
N SER A 77 -0.77 0.99 -5.00
CA SER A 77 -1.89 0.09 -5.07
C SER A 77 -1.51 -1.28 -4.49
N ILE A 78 -2.49 -1.98 -3.92
CA ILE A 78 -2.30 -3.36 -3.46
C ILE A 78 -1.84 -4.23 -4.65
N GLY A 79 -0.71 -4.91 -4.44
CA GLY A 79 -0.04 -5.76 -5.42
C GLY A 79 1.14 -5.12 -6.15
N ASP A 80 1.44 -3.84 -5.89
CA ASP A 80 2.60 -3.18 -6.50
C ASP A 80 3.90 -3.81 -5.95
N GLN A 81 4.86 -4.06 -6.84
CA GLN A 81 6.22 -4.40 -6.44
C GLN A 81 7.00 -3.11 -6.28
N ILE A 82 7.60 -2.92 -5.11
CA ILE A 82 8.24 -1.67 -4.73
C ILE A 82 9.70 -1.90 -4.34
N LYS A 83 10.48 -0.83 -4.47
CA LYS A 83 11.82 -0.72 -3.90
C LYS A 83 11.85 0.50 -2.98
N ILE A 84 12.25 0.26 -1.75
CA ILE A 84 12.43 1.29 -0.72
C ILE A 84 13.92 1.32 -0.38
N THR A 85 14.50 2.51 -0.29
CA THR A 85 15.88 2.71 0.19
C THR A 85 15.90 3.91 1.13
N GLY A 86 16.60 3.76 2.24
CA GLY A 86 16.61 4.74 3.30
C GLY A 86 17.24 4.19 4.58
N MET A 87 16.95 4.84 5.70
CA MET A 87 17.49 4.51 7.02
C MET A 87 16.37 4.16 7.99
N LEU A 88 16.61 3.18 8.87
CA LEU A 88 15.74 2.98 10.03
C LEU A 88 15.87 4.18 10.96
N ALA A 89 14.74 4.76 11.35
CA ALA A 89 14.70 6.03 12.05
C ALA A 89 13.77 5.97 13.27
N SER A 90 14.24 6.55 14.38
CA SER A 90 13.40 6.89 15.52
C SER A 90 13.14 8.39 15.48
N TYR A 91 11.90 8.81 15.73
CA TYR A 91 11.52 10.23 15.72
C TYR A 91 10.56 10.55 16.86
N GLY A 92 10.56 11.80 17.30
CA GLY A 92 9.68 12.28 18.36
C GLY A 92 9.71 13.80 18.41
N ASN A 93 8.82 14.38 19.21
CA ASN A 93 8.86 15.82 19.50
C ASN A 93 9.48 16.03 20.89
N ASP A 94 10.11 17.18 21.11
CA ASP A 94 10.64 17.54 22.42
C ASP A 94 9.52 17.49 23.49
N GLY A 95 9.71 16.63 24.48
CA GLY A 95 8.74 16.38 25.56
C GLY A 95 7.50 15.54 25.16
N GLY A 96 7.45 15.00 23.95
CA GLY A 96 6.35 14.19 23.43
C GLY A 96 6.66 12.69 23.32
N VAL A 97 5.74 11.95 22.69
CA VAL A 97 5.92 10.52 22.41
C VAL A 97 7.06 10.32 21.42
N GLN A 98 8.09 9.58 21.83
CA GLN A 98 9.10 9.05 20.94
C GLN A 98 8.59 7.79 20.26
N ARG A 99 8.83 7.70 18.96
CA ARG A 99 8.54 6.55 18.14
C ARG A 99 9.83 5.90 17.69
N GLY A 100 9.97 4.62 17.98
CA GLY A 100 11.11 3.81 17.58
C GLY A 100 10.94 3.18 16.19
N THR A 101 11.90 2.33 15.86
CA THR A 101 11.86 1.44 14.71
C THR A 101 12.17 0.02 15.17
N SER A 102 11.42 -0.95 14.67
CA SER A 102 11.84 -2.34 14.82
C SER A 102 13.12 -2.60 14.02
N THR A 103 13.93 -3.51 14.54
CA THR A 103 15.13 -4.08 13.88
C THR A 103 15.11 -5.60 13.89
N THR A 104 14.04 -6.21 14.40
CA THR A 104 13.83 -7.66 14.44
C THR A 104 12.73 -8.04 13.46
N ARG A 105 12.75 -9.28 12.99
CA ARG A 105 11.75 -9.81 12.04
C ARG A 105 10.60 -10.56 12.70
N GLU A 106 10.78 -10.92 13.96
CA GLU A 106 9.88 -11.81 14.71
C GLU A 106 9.04 -11.06 15.76
N ASP A 107 9.11 -9.72 15.80
CA ASP A 107 8.28 -8.96 16.72
C ASP A 107 6.84 -8.87 16.24
N THR A 108 5.94 -8.76 17.22
CA THR A 108 4.49 -8.75 16.99
C THR A 108 3.84 -7.63 17.81
N GLY A 109 2.69 -7.13 17.35
CA GLY A 109 1.92 -6.09 18.05
C GLY A 109 2.45 -4.66 17.90
N ASP A 110 2.08 -3.78 18.84
CA ASP A 110 2.41 -2.35 18.86
C ASP A 110 3.92 -2.15 19.13
N GLY A 111 4.71 -2.12 18.05
CA GLY A 111 6.17 -1.99 18.11
C GLY A 111 6.89 -2.68 16.97
N ALA A 112 6.22 -3.64 16.31
CA ALA A 112 6.76 -4.43 15.20
C ALA A 112 6.90 -3.70 13.86
N CYS A 113 6.72 -2.38 13.87
CA CYS A 113 6.83 -1.58 12.65
C CYS A 113 8.26 -1.12 12.43
N GLU A 114 8.80 -1.33 11.24
CA GLU A 114 9.99 -0.61 10.81
C GLU A 114 9.59 0.83 10.45
N THR A 115 10.19 1.80 11.14
CA THR A 115 10.07 3.21 10.76
C THR A 115 11.24 3.56 9.86
N ILE A 116 10.97 3.93 8.62
CA ILE A 116 11.98 4.15 7.58
C ILE A 116 11.95 5.60 7.14
N PHE A 117 13.06 6.32 7.31
CA PHE A 117 13.30 7.58 6.61
C PHE A 117 13.78 7.29 5.19
N VAL A 118 12.93 7.59 4.21
CA VAL A 118 13.06 7.17 2.81
C VAL A 118 13.78 8.22 2.00
N ASP A 119 14.92 7.83 1.43
CA ASP A 119 15.72 8.63 0.50
C ASP A 119 15.35 8.32 -0.96
N HIS A 120 14.89 7.10 -1.23
CA HIS A 120 14.47 6.69 -2.56
C HIS A 120 13.31 5.70 -2.50
N PHE A 121 12.31 5.95 -3.35
CA PHE A 121 11.13 5.12 -3.49
C PHE A 121 10.83 4.89 -4.96
N GLN A 122 10.54 3.64 -5.34
CA GLN A 122 10.17 3.29 -6.71
C GLN A 122 9.12 2.19 -6.72
N ILE A 123 8.09 2.35 -7.54
CA ILE A 123 7.23 1.23 -7.97
C ILE A 123 7.95 0.54 -9.13
N VAL A 124 8.55 -0.62 -8.85
CA VAL A 124 9.32 -1.40 -9.83
C VAL A 124 8.38 -2.03 -10.85
N LYS A 125 7.22 -2.53 -10.39
CA LYS A 125 6.20 -3.12 -11.25
C LYS A 125 4.82 -2.84 -10.66
N ALA A 126 3.96 -2.22 -11.46
CA ALA A 126 2.59 -1.94 -11.04
C ALA A 126 1.75 -3.22 -10.97
N ALA A 127 0.78 -3.24 -10.06
CA ALA A 127 -0.27 -4.24 -9.88
C ALA A 127 -1.31 -4.24 -11.01
N THR A 128 -0.95 -3.76 -12.20
CA THR A 128 -1.85 -3.66 -13.34
C THR A 128 -1.90 -5.01 -14.05
N SER A 129 -3.03 -5.70 -13.94
CA SER A 129 -3.34 -6.87 -14.76
C SER A 129 -4.02 -6.46 -16.06
N TYR A 130 -3.94 -7.31 -17.09
CA TYR A 130 -4.69 -7.12 -18.33
C TYR A 130 -6.19 -6.90 -18.06
N TRP A 131 -6.74 -7.62 -17.07
CA TRP A 131 -8.11 -7.43 -16.62
C TRP A 131 -8.40 -6.01 -16.10
N ARG A 132 -7.54 -5.45 -15.24
CA ARG A 132 -7.69 -4.06 -14.75
C ARG A 132 -7.65 -3.07 -15.90
N MET A 133 -6.73 -3.24 -16.86
CA MET A 133 -6.65 -2.39 -18.05
C MET A 133 -7.90 -2.49 -18.93
N SER A 134 -8.40 -3.71 -19.17
CA SER A 134 -9.63 -3.95 -19.92
C SER A 134 -10.85 -3.33 -19.25
N MET A 135 -10.95 -3.40 -17.92
CA MET A 135 -12.03 -2.77 -17.16
C MET A 135 -12.01 -1.25 -17.31
N VAL A 136 -10.84 -0.61 -17.19
CA VAL A 136 -10.68 0.83 -17.44
C VAL A 136 -11.08 1.18 -18.88
N GLY A 137 -10.62 0.40 -19.86
CA GLY A 137 -11.00 0.58 -21.26
C GLY A 137 -12.51 0.48 -21.49
N PHE A 138 -13.17 -0.50 -20.86
CA PHE A 138 -14.63 -0.67 -20.94
C PHE A 138 -15.36 0.52 -20.30
N LEU A 139 -14.93 0.99 -19.13
CA LEU A 139 -15.53 2.15 -18.47
C LEU A 139 -15.39 3.43 -19.32
N LEU A 140 -14.25 3.63 -19.97
CA LEU A 140 -14.04 4.75 -20.90
C LEU A 140 -14.96 4.64 -22.11
N PHE A 141 -15.05 3.46 -22.72
CA PHE A 141 -15.94 3.21 -23.84
C PHE A 141 -17.41 3.45 -23.46
N PHE A 142 -17.84 2.94 -22.30
CA PHE A 142 -19.18 3.15 -21.77
C PHE A 142 -19.46 4.63 -21.52
N GLY A 143 -18.53 5.37 -20.89
CA GLY A 143 -18.65 6.81 -20.68
C GLY A 143 -18.78 7.61 -21.97
N ILE A 144 -17.99 7.26 -23.00
CA ILE A 144 -18.10 7.87 -24.34
C ILE A 144 -19.48 7.60 -24.94
N ASN A 145 -19.99 6.37 -24.84
CA ASN A 145 -21.32 6.03 -25.35
C ASN A 145 -22.44 6.78 -24.63
N LEU A 146 -22.35 6.95 -23.31
CA LEU A 146 -23.30 7.79 -22.57
C LEU A 146 -23.28 9.24 -23.06
N ILE A 147 -22.10 9.83 -23.25
CA ILE A 147 -21.97 11.18 -23.78
C ILE A 147 -22.61 11.29 -25.17
N VAL A 148 -22.37 10.31 -26.05
CA VAL A 148 -22.99 10.27 -27.39
C VAL A 148 -24.50 10.14 -27.29
N TYR A 149 -25.02 9.25 -26.42
CA TYR A 149 -26.44 9.03 -26.22
C TYR A 149 -27.16 10.33 -25.81
N PHE A 150 -26.66 11.02 -24.79
CA PHE A 150 -27.27 12.27 -24.31
C PHE A 150 -27.07 13.47 -25.25
N LYS A 151 -26.07 13.45 -26.12
CA LYS A 151 -25.89 14.47 -27.16
C LYS A 151 -26.73 14.22 -28.42
N ARG A 152 -27.27 13.02 -28.61
CA ARG A 152 -28.14 12.74 -29.76
C ARG A 152 -29.47 13.47 -29.57
N PRO A 153 -29.93 14.25 -30.57
CA PRO A 153 -31.21 14.93 -30.48
C PRO A 153 -32.33 13.90 -30.34
N TYR A 154 -33.25 14.15 -29.42
CA TYR A 154 -34.44 13.33 -29.23
C TYR A 154 -35.24 13.30 -30.54
N ARG A 155 -35.48 12.10 -31.07
CA ARG A 155 -36.37 11.89 -32.20
C ARG A 155 -37.64 11.22 -31.67
N PRO A 156 -38.75 11.97 -31.47
CA PRO A 156 -40.04 11.33 -31.26
C PRO A 156 -40.40 10.61 -32.57
N TYR A 157 -40.67 9.32 -32.47
CA TYR A 157 -41.44 8.58 -33.47
C TYR A 157 -42.92 8.96 -33.32
#